data_AF-A0A4Q1BRF8-F1
#
_entry.id   AF-A0A4Q1BRF8-F1
#
_cell.length_a   1.000
_cell.length_b   1.000
_cell.length_c   1.000
_cell.angle_alpha   90.00
_cell.angle_beta   90.00
_cell.angle_gamma   90.00
#
_symmetry.space_group_name_H-M   'P 1'
#
loop_
_entity.id
_entity.type
_entity.pdbx_description
1 polymer ?
#
loop_
_entity_poly.entity_id
_entity_poly.type
_entity_poly.pdbx_seq_one_letter_code
_entity_poly.pdbx_strand_id
1 'polypeptide(L)'
;MSPDLALEIRLRTIEAIIYGVPSHSSTSTFNIDSDPGISHLSPIEPHKEGEIRFTGESKYTRQTEKSSISLTRRIKDVMDVLERTGGQDDGIKRLLDGYDQYLPLLQPGSETINSDSESLPDHTKLIMVLEASEDIKQAERGLREIDLLISKGVDGSGELEKMLPLKPEIVNAQKSSISRMEELRKVREEVNNLLRRYSTYTNTVSEMFIELHNRTQTLEDAVTRLERKKKEELESRY
;
A
#
# COMPACT_ATOMS: atom_id res chain seq x y z
N MET A 1 27.13 -11.23 1.86
CA MET A 1 27.74 -9.90 2.05
C MET A 1 29.25 -10.05 1.97
N SER A 2 29.94 -9.24 1.17
CA SER A 2 31.39 -9.35 0.99
C SER A 2 32.12 -9.02 2.30
N PRO A 3 33.14 -9.82 2.69
CA PRO A 3 33.88 -9.63 3.94
C PRO A 3 34.59 -8.26 4.00
N ASP A 4 34.93 -7.70 2.84
CA ASP A 4 35.60 -6.42 2.71
C ASP A 4 34.72 -5.24 3.18
N LEU A 5 33.42 -5.29 2.90
CA LEU A 5 32.47 -4.26 3.33
C LEU A 5 32.30 -4.25 4.87
N ALA A 6 32.32 -5.44 5.49
CA ALA A 6 32.20 -5.57 6.94
C ALA A 6 33.45 -5.06 7.67
N LEU A 7 34.63 -5.28 7.09
CA LEU A 7 35.91 -4.74 7.57
C LEU A 7 35.95 -3.22 7.45
N GLU A 8 35.49 -2.67 6.32
CA GLU A 8 35.46 -1.21 6.09
C GLU A 8 34.51 -0.48 7.06
N ILE A 9 33.33 -1.05 7.32
CA ILE A 9 32.39 -0.49 8.31
C ILE A 9 32.99 -0.51 9.71
N ARG A 10 33.65 -1.61 10.11
CA ARG A 10 34.32 -1.70 11.41
C ARG A 10 35.45 -0.69 11.55
N LEU A 11 36.26 -0.54 10.51
CA LEU A 11 37.37 0.41 10.50
C LEU A 11 36.86 1.86 10.60
N ARG A 12 35.78 2.18 9.89
CA ARG A 12 35.08 3.48 9.97
C ARG A 12 34.46 3.74 11.34
N THR A 13 33.91 2.71 11.99
CA THR A 13 33.40 2.86 13.38
C THR A 13 34.53 3.09 14.38
N ILE A 14 35.68 2.44 14.21
CA ILE A 14 36.84 2.64 15.09
C ILE A 14 37.42 4.05 14.86
N GLU A 15 37.50 4.51 13.62
CA GLU A 15 37.93 5.87 13.28
C GLU A 15 36.99 6.94 13.86
N ALA A 16 35.67 6.72 13.79
CA ALA A 16 34.67 7.61 14.37
C ALA A 16 34.75 7.68 15.90
N ILE A 17 35.09 6.58 16.57
CA ILE A 17 35.29 6.53 18.03
C ILE A 17 36.57 7.27 18.45
N ILE A 18 37.63 7.21 17.64
CA ILE A 18 38.93 7.79 17.97
C ILE A 18 39.01 9.29 17.64
N TYR A 19 38.45 9.73 16.51
CA TYR A 19 38.60 11.10 16.02
C TYR A 19 37.35 11.98 16.13
N GLY A 20 36.17 11.40 16.38
CA GLY A 20 34.90 12.11 16.33
C GLY A 20 34.53 12.50 14.89
N VAL A 21 33.26 12.36 14.52
CA VAL A 21 32.80 12.51 13.14
C VAL A 21 32.85 13.99 12.68
N PRO A 22 33.53 14.34 11.58
CA PRO A 22 33.34 15.62 10.93
C PRO A 22 32.01 15.63 10.17
N SER A 23 31.05 16.44 10.64
CA SER A 23 29.76 16.70 9.98
C SER A 23 29.96 17.54 8.71
N HIS A 24 30.30 16.94 7.58
CA HIS A 24 30.10 17.55 6.26
C HIS A 24 30.25 16.53 5.12
N SER A 25 29.14 15.87 4.78
CA SER A 25 28.73 15.71 3.38
C SER A 25 27.32 15.13 3.34
N SER A 26 26.40 16.03 3.00
CA SER A 26 25.04 15.84 2.50
C SER A 26 24.78 14.58 1.68
N THR A 27 23.63 13.93 1.90
CA THR A 27 22.76 13.41 0.82
C THR A 27 21.36 13.09 1.34
N SER A 28 20.39 13.90 0.85
CA SER A 28 18.99 13.59 0.54
C SER A 28 18.23 12.61 1.44
N THR A 29 17.48 13.16 2.41
CA THR A 29 16.29 12.50 2.96
C THR A 29 15.17 12.56 1.93
N PHE A 30 14.98 11.48 1.18
CA PHE A 30 13.73 11.17 0.50
C PHE A 30 12.68 10.89 1.58
N ASN A 31 11.73 11.80 1.76
CA ASN A 31 10.52 11.55 2.51
C ASN A 31 9.59 10.67 1.66
N ILE A 32 9.31 9.46 2.15
CA ILE A 32 8.14 8.68 1.72
C ILE A 32 7.24 8.61 2.94
N ASP A 33 6.31 9.55 3.01
CA ASP A 33 5.12 9.42 3.86
C ASP A 33 4.31 8.24 3.35
N SER A 34 4.05 7.32 4.27
CA SER A 34 2.98 6.35 4.18
C SER A 34 1.74 7.03 4.75
N ASP A 35 0.70 7.17 3.95
CA ASP A 35 -0.61 7.59 4.44
C ASP A 35 -1.69 6.74 3.78
N PRO A 36 -2.61 6.12 4.54
CA PRO A 36 -3.87 5.64 4.01
C PRO A 36 -5.03 6.56 4.41
N GLY A 37 -5.72 7.12 3.41
CA GLY A 37 -7.19 7.16 3.42
C GLY A 37 -7.92 8.34 4.07
N ILE A 38 -8.06 9.43 3.30
CA ILE A 38 -9.30 10.17 2.96
C ILE A 38 -10.36 10.40 4.08
N SER A 39 -10.59 11.66 4.46
CA SER A 39 -11.83 12.39 4.09
C SER A 39 -12.00 13.77 4.75
N HIS A 40 -12.48 14.72 3.91
CA HIS A 40 -13.49 15.74 4.22
C HIS A 40 -13.07 17.17 4.66
N LEU A 41 -13.42 18.11 3.76
CA LEU A 41 -13.84 19.52 3.92
C LEU A 41 -12.81 20.66 3.86
N SER A 42 -12.95 21.38 2.75
CA SER A 42 -12.62 22.76 2.37
C SER A 42 -12.98 23.84 3.43
N PRO A 43 -12.86 25.15 3.13
CA PRO A 43 -11.73 26.00 2.69
C PRO A 43 -11.63 27.28 3.57
N ILE A 44 -10.68 28.22 3.36
CA ILE A 44 -10.77 29.71 3.54
C ILE A 44 -9.38 30.38 3.73
N GLU A 45 -9.08 31.26 2.76
CA GLU A 45 -8.37 32.56 2.72
C GLU A 45 -7.05 32.91 3.45
N PRO A 46 -6.23 33.80 2.83
CA PRO A 46 -4.92 34.24 3.35
C PRO A 46 -5.00 35.61 4.05
N HIS A 47 -4.22 35.84 5.11
CA HIS A 47 -3.83 37.21 5.50
C HIS A 47 -2.63 37.29 6.47
N LYS A 48 -1.69 38.16 6.06
CA LYS A 48 -1.01 39.25 6.79
C LYS A 48 0.10 38.93 7.81
N GLU A 49 1.28 39.37 7.36
CA GLU A 49 2.37 40.04 8.08
C GLU A 49 1.94 40.71 9.40
N GLY A 50 2.68 40.39 10.47
CA GLY A 50 2.52 40.95 11.80
C GLY A 50 3.82 40.85 12.58
N GLU A 51 4.54 41.96 12.57
CA GLU A 51 5.73 42.30 13.34
C GLU A 51 5.52 42.09 14.85
N ILE A 52 6.35 41.28 15.51
CA ILE A 52 6.52 41.34 16.97
C ILE A 52 8.02 41.31 17.30
N ARG A 53 8.45 42.41 17.91
CA ARG A 53 9.77 42.69 18.44
C ARG A 53 10.04 41.82 19.67
N PHE A 54 11.18 41.13 19.69
CA PHE A 54 11.68 40.43 20.87
C PHE A 54 12.92 41.15 21.39
N THR A 55 12.76 41.87 22.51
CA THR A 55 13.85 42.35 23.35
C THR A 55 14.13 41.30 24.42
N GLY A 56 15.36 40.85 24.54
CA GLY A 56 15.76 39.93 25.59
C GLY A 56 17.21 39.49 25.44
N GLU A 57 18.11 40.26 26.05
CA GLU A 57 19.51 39.93 26.20
C GLU A 57 19.68 38.60 26.97
N SER A 58 20.51 37.69 26.46
CA SER A 58 21.33 36.86 27.32
C SER A 58 22.62 36.49 26.61
N LYS A 59 23.69 37.11 27.12
CA LYS A 59 25.09 36.86 26.80
C LYS A 59 25.42 35.45 27.24
N TYR A 60 25.88 34.57 26.35
CA TYR A 60 27.06 33.73 26.64
C TYR A 60 27.82 33.46 25.35
N THR A 61 29.03 33.99 25.39
CA THR A 61 30.15 33.85 24.48
C THR A 61 30.41 32.43 24.04
N ARG A 62 30.46 32.28 22.71
CA ARG A 62 31.22 31.29 21.96
C ARG A 62 32.63 31.15 22.52
N GLN A 63 32.96 29.99 23.10
CA GLN A 63 34.33 29.52 23.25
C GLN A 63 34.44 28.10 22.69
N THR A 64 34.83 28.05 21.43
CA THR A 64 35.43 26.89 20.78
C THR A 64 36.92 26.90 21.10
N GLU A 65 37.37 26.22 22.16
CA GLU A 65 38.80 25.93 22.33
C GLU A 65 39.02 24.52 22.91
N LYS A 66 39.47 23.64 22.01
CA LYS A 66 40.53 22.64 22.19
C LYS A 66 40.67 22.02 23.59
N SER A 67 40.37 20.72 23.66
CA SER A 67 41.46 19.77 23.83
C SER A 67 41.01 18.36 23.48
N SER A 68 41.57 17.83 22.39
CA SER A 68 42.01 16.44 22.35
C SER A 68 43.03 16.25 23.50
N ILE A 69 42.55 16.14 24.74
CA ILE A 69 43.34 15.56 25.82
C ILE A 69 43.64 14.18 25.29
N SER A 70 44.91 13.94 24.94
CA SER A 70 45.32 12.64 24.41
C SER A 70 44.80 11.59 25.39
N LEU A 71 44.27 10.49 24.87
CA LEU A 71 43.74 9.39 25.69
C LEU A 71 44.75 9.00 26.79
N THR A 72 46.05 9.12 26.47
CA THR A 72 47.17 8.96 27.40
C THR A 72 47.19 9.96 28.55
N ARG A 73 46.86 11.23 28.35
CA ARG A 73 46.75 12.23 29.43
C ARG A 73 45.51 12.00 30.28
N ARG A 74 44.39 11.59 29.70
CA ARG A 74 43.18 11.24 30.48
C ARG A 74 43.36 9.95 31.27
N ILE A 75 44.04 8.95 30.69
CA ILE A 75 44.46 7.73 31.40
C ILE A 75 45.41 8.11 32.53
N LYS A 76 46.37 9.00 32.29
CA LYS A 76 47.29 9.46 33.33
C LYS A 76 46.56 10.20 34.45
N ASP A 77 45.63 11.10 34.13
CA ASP A 77 44.82 11.80 35.13
C ASP A 77 43.92 10.82 35.93
N VAL A 78 43.36 9.80 35.27
CA VAL A 78 42.58 8.74 35.93
C VAL A 78 43.48 7.85 36.79
N MET A 79 44.69 7.51 36.34
CA MET A 79 45.67 6.77 37.12
C MET A 79 46.13 7.56 38.34
N ASP A 80 46.42 8.85 38.19
CA ASP A 80 46.83 9.73 39.29
C ASP A 80 45.69 9.88 40.32
N VAL A 81 44.43 9.95 39.87
CA VAL A 81 43.25 9.96 40.76
C VAL A 81 43.06 8.58 41.42
N LEU A 82 43.22 7.49 40.68
CA LEU A 82 43.07 6.13 41.19
C LEU A 82 44.19 5.75 42.16
N GLU A 83 45.41 6.22 41.96
CA GLU A 83 46.54 6.02 42.87
C GLU A 83 46.38 6.88 44.13
N ARG A 84 45.90 8.11 43.98
CA ARG A 84 45.57 9.01 45.10
C ARG A 84 44.43 8.46 45.96
N THR A 85 43.36 7.95 45.36
CA THR A 85 42.20 7.41 46.08
C THR A 85 42.44 5.97 46.55
N GLY A 86 43.11 5.16 45.73
CA GLY A 86 43.53 3.79 46.06
C GLY A 86 44.56 3.74 47.17
N GLY A 87 45.36 4.79 47.38
CA GLY A 87 46.24 4.92 48.54
C GLY A 87 45.51 5.14 49.88
N GLN A 88 44.27 5.64 49.86
CA GLN A 88 43.50 5.98 51.07
C GLN A 88 42.56 4.86 51.52
N ASP A 89 42.07 4.02 50.61
CA ASP A 89 41.12 2.93 50.92
C ASP A 89 41.67 1.56 50.50
N ASP A 90 41.98 0.71 51.49
CA ASP A 90 42.42 -0.68 51.27
C ASP A 90 41.37 -1.54 50.55
N GLY A 91 40.08 -1.14 50.62
CA GLY A 91 38.99 -1.79 49.88
C GLY A 91 39.11 -1.64 48.36
N ILE A 92 39.63 -0.51 47.87
CA ILE A 92 39.83 -0.26 46.45
C ILE A 92 41.06 -1.02 45.95
N LYS A 93 42.12 -1.13 46.75
CA LYS A 93 43.27 -1.99 46.42
C LYS A 93 42.86 -3.45 46.27
N ARG A 94 42.07 -3.97 47.21
CA ARG A 94 41.55 -5.34 47.14
C ARG A 94 40.66 -5.58 45.92
N LEU A 95 39.86 -4.58 45.54
CA LEU A 95 39.04 -4.64 44.33
C LEU A 95 39.91 -4.60 43.05
N LEU A 96 40.97 -3.80 43.02
CA LEU A 96 41.89 -3.70 41.89
C LEU A 96 42.71 -4.98 41.73
N ASP A 97 43.26 -5.51 42.83
CA ASP A 97 44.02 -6.76 42.87
C ASP A 97 43.13 -7.98 42.55
N GLY A 98 41.85 -7.90 42.89
CA GLY A 98 40.84 -8.91 42.58
C GLY A 98 39.95 -8.55 41.39
N TYR A 99 40.32 -7.58 40.55
CA TYR A 99 39.41 -7.04 39.53
C TYR A 99 38.87 -8.14 38.61
N ASP A 100 39.73 -9.07 38.19
CA ASP A 100 39.34 -10.22 37.37
C ASP A 100 38.41 -11.19 38.10
N GLN A 101 38.51 -11.29 39.43
CA GLN A 101 37.62 -12.13 40.25
C GLN A 101 36.25 -11.49 40.45
N TYR A 102 36.19 -10.16 40.49
CA TYR A 102 34.95 -9.40 40.65
C TYR A 102 34.31 -9.00 39.32
N LEU A 103 35.01 -9.19 38.19
CA LEU A 103 34.55 -8.89 36.85
C LEU A 103 33.20 -9.55 36.52
N PRO A 104 32.93 -10.83 36.88
CA PRO A 104 31.63 -11.45 36.68
C PRO A 104 30.50 -10.81 37.51
N LEU A 105 30.82 -10.32 38.72
CA LEU A 105 29.84 -9.67 39.61
C LEU A 105 29.55 -8.22 39.19
N LEU A 106 30.49 -7.58 38.51
CA LEU A 106 30.37 -6.22 37.98
C LEU A 106 29.60 -6.20 36.63
N GLN A 107 29.40 -7.35 36.00
CA GLN A 107 28.67 -7.51 34.75
C GLN A 107 27.47 -8.46 34.92
N PRO A 108 26.41 -8.08 35.66
CA PRO A 108 25.25 -8.96 35.92
C PRO A 108 24.38 -9.29 34.69
N GLY A 109 24.88 -9.09 33.46
CA GLY A 109 24.16 -9.38 32.22
C GLY A 109 25.00 -9.91 31.06
N SER A 110 26.31 -10.18 31.25
CA SER A 110 27.16 -10.65 30.14
C SER A 110 27.31 -12.18 30.09
N GLU A 111 27.17 -12.88 31.22
CA GLU A 111 27.42 -14.34 31.27
C GLU A 111 26.14 -15.18 31.43
N THR A 112 25.01 -14.58 31.82
CA THR A 112 23.77 -15.30 32.15
C THR A 112 22.89 -15.65 30.93
N ILE A 113 23.22 -15.17 29.72
CA ILE A 113 22.37 -15.43 28.55
C ILE A 113 22.58 -16.86 28.01
N ASN A 114 23.70 -17.54 28.33
CA ASN A 114 24.06 -18.80 27.67
C ASN A 114 24.19 -20.04 28.60
N SER A 115 24.09 -19.91 29.94
CA SER A 115 24.22 -21.05 30.85
C SER A 115 23.06 -21.27 31.83
N ASP A 116 22.16 -20.30 32.00
CA ASP A 116 21.14 -20.37 33.07
C ASP A 116 19.81 -20.97 32.63
N SER A 117 19.59 -21.16 31.32
CA SER A 117 18.42 -21.89 30.80
C SER A 117 18.40 -23.36 31.26
N GLU A 118 19.57 -23.93 31.54
CA GLU A 118 19.71 -25.30 32.05
C GLU A 118 19.61 -25.36 33.59
N SER A 119 19.95 -24.26 34.29
CA SER A 119 19.95 -24.15 35.75
C SER A 119 18.62 -23.71 36.38
N LEU A 120 17.51 -23.70 35.61
CA LEU A 120 16.18 -23.57 36.20
C LEU A 120 15.78 -24.92 36.83
N PRO A 121 15.30 -24.95 38.08
CA PRO A 121 14.74 -26.16 38.67
C PRO A 121 13.65 -26.77 37.78
N ASP A 122 13.60 -28.11 37.67
CA ASP A 122 12.66 -28.80 36.76
C ASP A 122 11.19 -28.44 36.99
N HIS A 123 10.80 -28.16 38.23
CA HIS A 123 9.45 -27.70 38.55
C HIS A 123 9.14 -26.32 37.95
N THR A 124 10.11 -25.41 37.90
CA THR A 124 9.98 -24.08 37.32
C THR A 124 9.85 -24.17 35.79
N LYS A 125 10.62 -25.06 35.17
CA LYS A 125 10.50 -25.38 33.74
C LYS A 125 9.11 -25.92 33.40
N LEU A 126 8.57 -26.82 34.23
CA LEU A 126 7.22 -27.37 34.05
C LEU A 126 6.13 -26.29 34.14
N ILE A 127 6.22 -25.41 35.14
CA ILE A 127 5.28 -24.29 35.31
C ILE A 127 5.33 -23.37 34.10
N MET A 128 6.53 -23.01 33.63
CA MET A 128 6.72 -22.17 32.45
C MET A 128 6.12 -22.80 31.18
N VAL A 129 6.28 -24.12 30.99
CA VAL A 129 5.68 -24.84 29.85
C VAL A 129 4.16 -24.90 29.96
N LEU A 130 3.62 -25.08 31.17
CA LEU A 130 2.17 -25.11 31.38
C LEU A 130 1.53 -23.74 31.15
N GLU A 131 2.19 -22.68 31.63
CA GLU A 131 1.81 -21.29 31.39
C GLU A 131 1.85 -20.94 29.90
N ALA A 132 2.93 -21.31 29.21
CA ALA A 132 3.09 -21.08 27.77
C ALA A 132 2.29 -22.08 26.90
N SER A 133 1.59 -23.05 27.47
CA SER A 133 0.96 -24.12 26.69
C SER A 133 -0.17 -23.63 25.77
N GLU A 134 -0.86 -22.57 26.17
CA GLU A 134 -1.91 -21.93 25.36
C GLU A 134 -1.29 -21.15 24.20
N ASP A 135 -0.22 -20.39 24.46
CA ASP A 135 0.52 -19.64 23.44
C ASP A 135 1.14 -20.56 22.39
N ILE A 136 1.70 -21.70 22.82
CA ILE A 136 2.26 -22.71 21.90
C ILE A 136 1.16 -23.28 21.00
N LYS A 137 -0.03 -23.59 21.54
CA LYS A 137 -1.17 -24.07 20.74
C LYS A 137 -1.68 -23.01 19.77
N GLN A 138 -1.69 -21.75 20.19
CA GLN A 138 -2.08 -20.64 19.34
C GLN A 138 -1.08 -20.42 18.20
N ALA A 139 0.21 -20.50 18.50
CA ALA A 139 1.28 -20.45 17.50
C ALA A 139 1.20 -21.64 16.54
N GLU A 140 0.92 -22.86 17.02
CA GLU A 140 0.72 -24.04 16.17
C GLU A 140 -0.45 -23.84 15.19
N ARG A 141 -1.57 -23.28 15.66
CA ARG A 141 -2.70 -22.94 14.78
C ARG A 141 -2.31 -21.91 13.73
N GLY A 142 -1.58 -20.87 14.13
CA GLY A 142 -1.08 -19.86 13.21
C GLY A 142 -0.14 -20.43 12.15
N LEU A 143 0.78 -21.32 12.54
CA LEU A 143 1.68 -22.00 11.60
C LEU A 143 0.93 -22.91 10.63
N ARG A 144 -0.06 -23.68 11.12
CA ARG A 144 -0.93 -24.49 10.24
C ARG A 144 -1.74 -23.62 9.28
N GLU A 145 -2.22 -22.47 9.73
CA GLU A 145 -2.93 -21.52 8.87
C GLU A 145 -2.00 -20.95 7.80
N ILE A 146 -0.77 -20.58 8.15
CA ILE A 146 0.25 -20.13 7.21
C ILE A 146 0.54 -21.24 6.19
N ASP A 147 0.75 -22.49 6.62
CA ASP A 147 0.98 -23.62 5.71
C ASP A 147 -0.21 -23.85 4.75
N LEU A 148 -1.44 -23.69 5.26
CA LEU A 148 -2.64 -23.76 4.43
C LEU A 148 -2.69 -22.59 3.42
N LEU A 149 -2.29 -21.38 3.80
CA LEU A 149 -2.25 -20.23 2.91
C LEU A 149 -1.17 -20.37 1.84
N ILE A 150 0.01 -20.89 2.21
CA ILE A 150 1.10 -21.25 1.28
C ILE A 150 0.59 -22.31 0.29
N SER A 151 -0.05 -23.38 0.76
CA SER A 151 -0.58 -24.44 -0.12
C SER A 151 -1.68 -23.95 -1.06
N LYS A 152 -2.44 -22.93 -0.66
CA LYS A 152 -3.44 -22.25 -1.48
C LYS A 152 -2.84 -21.22 -2.44
N GLY A 153 -1.52 -21.00 -2.40
CA GLY A 153 -0.84 -20.01 -3.23
C GLY A 153 -1.20 -18.57 -2.89
N VAL A 154 -1.61 -18.31 -1.64
CA VAL A 154 -1.93 -16.98 -1.10
C VAL A 154 -0.67 -16.33 -0.51
N ASP A 155 0.51 -16.75 -0.96
CA ASP A 155 1.75 -16.08 -0.65
C ASP A 155 1.78 -14.77 -1.42
N GLY A 156 1.47 -13.70 -0.69
CA GLY A 156 1.36 -12.35 -1.23
C GLY A 156 2.55 -12.00 -2.12
N SER A 157 2.25 -11.38 -3.25
CA SER A 157 3.18 -10.62 -4.09
C SER A 157 4.04 -11.39 -5.10
N GLY A 158 4.01 -12.73 -5.15
CA GLY A 158 4.79 -13.47 -6.15
C GLY A 158 4.32 -13.27 -7.60
N GLU A 159 3.01 -13.10 -7.80
CA GLU A 159 2.41 -12.88 -9.13
C GLU A 159 2.12 -11.42 -9.43
N LEU A 160 2.26 -10.52 -8.45
CA LEU A 160 2.02 -9.09 -8.66
C LEU A 160 3.01 -8.51 -9.67
N GLU A 161 4.25 -8.97 -9.65
CA GLU A 161 5.26 -8.62 -10.65
C GLU A 161 4.86 -9.05 -12.07
N LYS A 162 4.17 -10.20 -12.21
CA LYS A 162 3.62 -10.68 -13.48
C LYS A 162 2.39 -9.87 -13.92
N MET A 163 1.65 -9.25 -12.98
CA MET A 163 0.48 -8.42 -13.28
C MET A 163 0.81 -6.97 -13.64
N LEU A 164 1.95 -6.44 -13.18
CA LEU A 164 2.42 -5.08 -13.55
C LEU A 164 2.48 -4.84 -15.07
N PRO A 165 3.05 -5.73 -15.90
CA PRO A 165 3.06 -5.54 -17.36
C PRO A 165 1.67 -5.71 -17.99
N LEU A 166 0.73 -6.39 -17.32
CA LEU A 166 -0.62 -6.64 -17.85
C LEU A 166 -1.57 -5.44 -17.64
N LYS A 167 -1.29 -4.56 -16.67
CA LYS A 167 -2.07 -3.34 -16.42
C LYS A 167 -2.31 -2.47 -17.67
N PRO A 168 -1.28 -2.07 -18.45
CA PRO A 168 -1.51 -1.28 -19.66
C PRO A 168 -2.33 -2.04 -20.71
N GLU A 169 -2.19 -3.36 -20.80
CA GLU A 169 -2.98 -4.18 -21.72
C GLU A 169 -4.46 -4.19 -21.33
N ILE A 170 -4.77 -4.31 -20.03
CA ILE A 170 -6.15 -4.23 -19.53
C ILE A 170 -6.75 -2.85 -19.81
N VAL A 171 -6.00 -1.78 -19.59
CA VAL A 171 -6.47 -0.41 -19.88
C VAL A 171 -6.73 -0.23 -21.37
N ASN A 172 -5.86 -0.76 -22.23
CA ASN A 172 -6.05 -0.74 -23.68
C ASN A 172 -7.24 -1.60 -24.12
N ALA A 173 -7.41 -2.79 -23.55
CA ALA A 173 -8.55 -3.66 -23.79
C ALA A 173 -9.86 -2.97 -23.38
N GLN A 174 -9.88 -2.33 -22.21
CA GLN A 174 -11.02 -1.55 -21.73
C GLN A 174 -11.35 -0.39 -22.68
N LYS A 175 -10.35 0.38 -23.09
CA LYS A 175 -10.54 1.48 -24.06
C LYS A 175 -11.08 0.96 -25.40
N SER A 176 -10.54 -0.15 -25.90
CA SER A 176 -11.02 -0.79 -27.13
C SER A 176 -12.45 -1.29 -27.01
N SER A 177 -12.82 -1.85 -25.84
CA SER A 177 -14.19 -2.28 -25.55
C SER A 177 -15.17 -1.12 -25.57
N ILE A 178 -14.80 0.02 -24.97
CA ILE A 178 -15.63 1.22 -24.97
C ILE A 178 -15.84 1.72 -26.40
N SER A 179 -14.78 1.82 -27.21
CA SER A 179 -14.90 2.24 -28.61
C SER A 179 -15.82 1.31 -29.43
N ARG A 180 -15.70 -0.01 -29.22
CA ARG A 180 -16.57 -1.00 -29.87
C ARG A 180 -18.02 -0.88 -29.43
N MET A 181 -18.27 -0.57 -28.16
CA MET A 181 -19.63 -0.33 -27.65
C MET A 181 -20.28 0.88 -28.33
N GLU A 182 -19.52 1.95 -28.58
CA GLU A 182 -20.02 3.12 -29.30
C GLU A 182 -20.38 2.81 -30.75
N GLU A 183 -19.54 2.03 -31.46
CA GLU A 183 -19.82 1.56 -32.81
C GLU A 183 -21.08 0.69 -32.86
N LEU A 184 -21.20 -0.27 -31.94
CA LEU A 184 -22.39 -1.12 -31.82
C LEU A 184 -23.64 -0.31 -31.50
N ARG A 185 -23.51 0.77 -30.72
CA ARG A 185 -24.63 1.68 -30.45
C ARG A 185 -25.10 2.37 -31.73
N LYS A 186 -24.18 2.85 -32.57
CA LYS A 186 -24.51 3.47 -33.87
C LYS A 186 -25.22 2.48 -34.80
N VAL A 187 -24.67 1.27 -34.95
CA VAL A 187 -25.29 0.22 -35.78
C VAL A 187 -26.68 -0.15 -35.25
N ARG A 188 -26.85 -0.26 -33.93
CA ARG A 188 -28.17 -0.52 -33.33
C ARG A 188 -29.16 0.62 -33.63
N GLU A 189 -28.71 1.87 -33.59
CA GLU A 189 -29.52 3.03 -33.91
C GLU A 189 -29.95 3.03 -35.39
N GLU A 190 -29.04 2.69 -36.30
CA GLU A 190 -29.32 2.51 -37.73
C GLU A 190 -30.33 1.39 -37.98
N VAL A 191 -30.14 0.22 -37.35
CA VAL A 191 -31.07 -0.91 -37.45
C VAL A 191 -32.45 -0.55 -36.90
N ASN A 192 -32.51 0.15 -35.77
CA ASN A 192 -33.78 0.62 -35.21
C ASN A 192 -34.49 1.61 -36.14
N ASN A 193 -33.75 2.52 -36.77
CA ASN A 193 -34.31 3.44 -37.75
C ASN A 193 -34.83 2.69 -38.99
N LEU A 194 -34.06 1.72 -39.49
CA LEU A 194 -34.48 0.87 -40.59
C LEU A 194 -35.75 0.08 -40.25
N LEU A 195 -35.83 -0.51 -39.05
CA LEU A 195 -37.00 -1.23 -38.58
C LEU A 195 -38.23 -0.32 -38.47
N ARG A 196 -38.05 0.91 -37.98
CA ARG A 196 -39.12 1.92 -37.95
C ARG A 196 -39.62 2.26 -39.35
N ARG A 197 -38.71 2.53 -40.29
CA ARG A 197 -39.07 2.79 -41.70
C ARG A 197 -39.80 1.62 -42.33
N TYR A 198 -39.34 0.40 -42.07
CA TYR A 198 -40.00 -0.81 -42.55
C TYR A 198 -41.42 -0.93 -41.96
N SER A 199 -41.59 -0.72 -40.66
CA SER A 199 -42.90 -0.74 -40.02
C SER A 199 -43.84 0.34 -40.56
N THR A 200 -43.36 1.56 -40.78
CA THR A 200 -44.14 2.61 -41.43
C THR A 200 -44.50 2.22 -42.86
N TYR A 201 -43.54 1.70 -43.63
CA TYR A 201 -43.77 1.23 -44.99
C TYR A 201 -44.85 0.14 -45.03
N THR A 202 -44.75 -0.90 -44.19
CA THR A 202 -45.76 -1.97 -44.15
C THR A 202 -47.13 -1.46 -43.74
N ASN A 203 -47.21 -0.48 -42.83
CA ASN A 203 -48.49 0.14 -42.46
C ASN A 203 -49.10 0.89 -43.65
N THR A 204 -48.31 1.74 -44.34
CA THR A 204 -48.81 2.47 -45.53
C THR A 204 -49.23 1.54 -46.66
N VAL A 205 -48.47 0.46 -46.90
CA VAL A 205 -48.83 -0.56 -47.90
C VAL A 205 -50.12 -1.27 -47.51
N SER A 206 -50.28 -1.62 -46.22
CA SER A 206 -51.51 -2.25 -45.73
C SER A 206 -52.72 -1.32 -45.88
N GLU A 207 -52.58 -0.04 -45.55
CA GLU A 207 -53.62 0.98 -45.77
C GLU A 207 -53.98 1.11 -47.25
N MET A 208 -52.98 1.15 -48.15
CA MET A 208 -53.20 1.20 -49.59
C MET A 208 -53.92 -0.06 -50.12
N PHE A 209 -53.61 -1.24 -49.59
CA PHE A 209 -54.34 -2.46 -49.94
C PHE A 209 -55.79 -2.44 -49.48
N ILE A 210 -56.07 -1.89 -48.30
CA ILE A 210 -57.44 -1.71 -47.79
C ILE A 210 -58.20 -0.72 -48.69
N GLU A 211 -57.59 0.40 -49.07
CA GLU A 211 -58.22 1.36 -49.98
C GLU A 211 -58.51 0.75 -51.35
N LEU A 212 -57.53 0.04 -51.93
CA LEU A 212 -57.69 -0.65 -53.20
C LEU A 212 -58.82 -1.68 -53.14
N HIS A 213 -58.91 -2.43 -52.04
CA HIS A 213 -59.96 -3.41 -51.83
C HIS A 213 -61.34 -2.74 -51.79
N ASN A 214 -61.50 -1.67 -51.00
CA ASN A 214 -62.75 -0.91 -50.92
C ASN A 214 -63.14 -0.33 -52.28
N ARG A 215 -62.17 0.22 -53.03
CA ARG A 215 -62.43 0.77 -54.37
C ARG A 215 -62.84 -0.32 -55.36
N THR A 216 -62.21 -1.49 -55.30
CA THR A 216 -62.58 -2.64 -56.13
C THR A 216 -63.99 -3.11 -55.80
N GLN A 217 -64.32 -3.24 -54.51
CA GLN A 217 -65.66 -3.60 -54.06
C GLN A 217 -66.73 -2.61 -54.54
N THR A 218 -66.48 -1.30 -54.46
CA THR A 218 -67.45 -0.30 -54.96
C THR A 218 -67.66 -0.38 -56.48
N LEU A 219 -66.61 -0.73 -57.24
CA LEU A 219 -66.72 -0.96 -58.68
C LEU A 219 -67.48 -2.25 -58.99
N GLU A 220 -67.23 -3.33 -58.25
CA GLU A 220 -67.99 -4.58 -58.35
C GLU A 220 -69.48 -4.36 -58.05
N ASP A 221 -69.80 -3.62 -56.98
CA ASP A 221 -71.17 -3.23 -56.64
C ASP A 221 -71.83 -2.37 -57.73
N ALA A 222 -71.06 -1.47 -58.37
CA ALA A 222 -71.57 -0.66 -59.48
C ALA A 222 -71.85 -1.52 -60.73
N VAL A 223 -70.96 -2.45 -61.06
CA VAL A 223 -71.12 -3.39 -62.19
C VAL A 223 -72.32 -4.29 -61.97
N THR A 224 -72.44 -4.92 -60.79
CA THR A 224 -73.59 -5.79 -60.47
C THR A 224 -74.93 -5.04 -60.55
N ARG A 225 -74.98 -3.77 -60.12
CA ARG A 225 -76.18 -2.91 -60.29
C ARG A 225 -76.49 -2.64 -61.75
N LEU A 226 -75.49 -2.36 -62.59
CA LEU A 226 -75.69 -2.13 -64.02
C LEU A 226 -76.12 -3.41 -64.75
N GLU A 227 -75.55 -4.55 -64.41
CA GLU A 227 -75.94 -5.85 -64.96
C GLU A 227 -77.38 -6.19 -64.61
N ARG A 228 -77.81 -5.95 -63.36
CA ARG A 228 -79.20 -6.15 -62.94
C ARG A 228 -80.16 -5.24 -63.73
N LYS A 229 -79.87 -3.95 -63.85
CA LYS A 229 -80.68 -3.01 -64.65
C LYS A 229 -80.78 -3.46 -66.11
N LYS A 230 -79.65 -3.84 -66.70
CA LYS A 230 -79.61 -4.34 -68.09
C LYS A 230 -80.45 -5.62 -68.26
N LYS A 231 -80.44 -6.51 -67.26
CA LYS A 231 -81.25 -7.72 -67.27
C LYS A 231 -82.76 -7.38 -67.21
N GLU A 232 -83.16 -6.48 -66.32
CA GLU A 232 -84.56 -6.00 -66.21
C GLU A 232 -85.04 -5.31 -67.51
N GLU A 233 -84.17 -4.53 -68.17
CA GLU A 233 -84.47 -3.92 -69.49
C GLU A 233 -84.63 -4.96 -70.62
N LEU A 234 -83.84 -6.05 -70.59
CA LEU A 234 -83.98 -7.13 -71.56
C LEU A 234 -85.26 -7.94 -71.32
N GLU A 235 -85.59 -8.24 -70.07
CA GLU A 235 -86.81 -8.96 -69.69
C GLU A 235 -88.09 -8.18 -70.02
N SER A 236 -88.04 -6.84 -69.99
CA SER A 236 -89.17 -5.99 -70.38
C SER A 236 -89.32 -5.77 -71.89
N ARG A 237 -88.32 -6.15 -72.70
CA ARG A 237 -88.36 -6.05 -74.16
C ARG A 237 -88.91 -7.30 -74.86
N TYR A 238 -88.98 -8.42 -74.16
CA TYR A 238 -89.55 -9.70 -74.65
C TYR A 238 -90.92 -9.94 -74.04
#